data_AF-A0A8S0S228-F1
#
_entry.id   AF-A0A8S0S228-F1
#
_cell.length_a   1.000
_cell.length_b   1.000
_cell.length_c   1.000
_cell.angle_alpha   90.00
_cell.angle_beta   90.00
_cell.angle_gamma   90.00
#
_symmetry.space_group_name_H-M   'P 1'
#
loop_
_entity.id
_entity.type
_entity.pdbx_description
1 polymer ?
#
loop_
_entity_poly.entity_id
_entity_poly.type
_entity_poly.pdbx_seq_one_letter_code
_entity_poly.pdbx_strand_id
1 'polypeptide(L)'
;MAEDTEDLDINNPQRYPSFVEVICKSSGKTRRFAVDTDAGFAVNLINKKLRSDVSGGDGGNIPLASYIEAVKEGEEEEPISFGPRSVLADYGPGWRLQTVVQQNDDVTGVHVRPARAQKADAKVRIFYVYEFFWNL
;
A
#
# COMPACT_ATOMS: atom_id res chain seq x y z
N MET A 1 50.69 18.41 -9.91
CA MET A 1 50.50 18.18 -8.47
C MET A 1 49.52 19.21 -7.96
N ALA A 2 48.69 18.78 -7.00
CA ALA A 2 47.67 19.54 -6.28
C ALA A 2 46.34 19.70 -7.06
N GLU A 3 45.18 19.38 -6.49
CA GLU A 3 44.84 18.72 -5.22
C GLU A 3 43.34 18.38 -5.34
N ASP A 4 42.95 17.17 -4.92
CA ASP A 4 41.55 16.77 -4.82
C ASP A 4 40.87 17.57 -3.71
N THR A 5 39.87 18.38 -4.05
CA THR A 5 38.86 18.85 -3.10
C THR A 5 37.49 18.46 -3.62
N GLU A 6 37.03 17.30 -3.17
CA GLU A 6 35.63 16.91 -3.21
C GLU A 6 34.83 17.84 -2.29
N ASP A 7 34.44 18.99 -2.85
CA ASP A 7 33.56 19.93 -2.19
C ASP A 7 32.16 19.30 -2.10
N LEU A 8 31.81 18.81 -0.92
CA LEU A 8 30.44 18.46 -0.57
C LEU A 8 29.59 19.71 -0.80
N ASP A 9 28.85 19.73 -1.90
CA ASP A 9 28.11 20.88 -2.39
C ASP A 9 26.89 21.14 -1.47
N ILE A 10 27.08 22.00 -0.47
CA ILE A 10 26.06 22.44 0.52
C ILE A 10 24.89 23.21 -0.17
N ASN A 11 24.98 23.49 -1.48
CA ASN A 11 23.98 24.22 -2.25
C ASN A 11 23.03 23.36 -3.10
N ASN A 12 23.02 22.03 -2.94
CA ASN A 12 21.95 21.22 -3.53
C ASN A 12 20.86 20.95 -2.48
N PRO A 13 19.77 21.75 -2.42
CA PRO A 13 18.62 21.38 -1.62
C PRO A 13 18.00 20.17 -2.30
N GLN A 14 18.38 18.97 -1.87
CA GLN A 14 17.59 17.77 -2.13
C GLN A 14 16.18 18.13 -1.66
N ARG A 15 15.30 18.42 -2.63
CA ARG A 15 13.96 18.93 -2.38
C ARG A 15 13.24 17.86 -1.58
N TYR A 16 13.11 18.08 -0.26
CA TYR A 16 12.22 17.27 0.54
C TYR A 16 10.85 17.29 -0.14
N PRO A 17 10.22 16.13 -0.35
CA PRO A 17 8.93 16.07 -1.02
C PRO A 17 7.97 16.95 -0.23
N SER A 18 7.29 17.89 -0.90
CA SER A 18 6.28 18.74 -0.25
C SER A 18 4.99 17.99 0.10
N PHE A 19 4.82 16.80 -0.47
CA PHE A 19 3.69 15.91 -0.29
C PHE A 19 4.11 14.47 -0.61
N VAL A 20 3.36 13.51 -0.10
CA VAL A 20 3.50 12.08 -0.42
C VAL A 20 2.29 11.60 -1.24
N GLU A 21 2.51 10.70 -2.18
CA GLU A 21 1.47 10.14 -3.05
C GLU A 21 1.11 8.72 -2.63
N VAL A 22 -0.18 8.44 -2.48
CA VAL A 22 -0.71 7.11 -2.15
C VAL A 22 -1.68 6.67 -3.23
N ILE A 23 -1.43 5.49 -3.80
CA ILE A 23 -2.30 4.87 -4.80
C ILE A 23 -3.39 4.06 -4.11
N CYS A 24 -4.66 4.41 -4.33
CA CYS A 24 -5.79 3.62 -3.85
C CYS A 24 -6.01 2.41 -4.77
N LYS A 25 -5.67 1.20 -4.31
CA LYS A 25 -5.83 -0.04 -5.10
C LYS A 25 -7.27 -0.29 -5.55
N SER A 26 -8.27 0.03 -4.72
CA SER A 26 -9.67 -0.18 -5.05
C SER A 26 -10.19 0.72 -6.18
N SER A 27 -9.63 1.92 -6.35
CA SER A 27 -10.09 2.89 -7.37
C SER A 27 -9.07 3.19 -8.46
N GLY A 28 -7.82 2.75 -8.29
CA GLY A 28 -6.68 3.13 -9.14
C GLY A 28 -6.25 4.60 -9.01
N LYS A 29 -6.95 5.42 -8.21
CA LYS A 29 -6.66 6.86 -8.10
C LYS A 29 -5.50 7.13 -7.15
N THR A 30 -4.61 8.03 -7.55
CA THR A 30 -3.56 8.58 -6.70
C THR A 30 -4.10 9.74 -5.86
N ARG A 31 -3.76 9.77 -4.58
CA ARG A 31 -4.10 10.87 -3.66
C ARG A 31 -2.83 11.43 -3.03
N ARG A 32 -2.76 12.76 -2.91
CA ARG A 32 -1.64 13.50 -2.31
C ARG A 32 -1.95 13.87 -0.87
N PHE A 33 -0.99 13.69 0.01
CA PHE A 33 -1.05 14.04 1.42
C PHE A 33 0.12 14.94 1.80
N ALA A 34 -0.07 15.82 2.77
CA ALA A 34 1.03 16.59 3.32
C ALA A 34 2.08 15.63 3.92
N VAL A 35 3.33 16.07 3.97
CA VAL A 35 4.36 15.42 4.77
C VAL A 35 3.88 15.29 6.21
N ASP A 36 4.33 14.24 6.91
CA ASP A 36 3.96 13.96 8.30
C ASP A 36 2.49 13.60 8.54
N THR A 37 1.74 13.28 7.48
CA THR A 37 0.38 12.75 7.63
C THR A 37 0.42 11.33 8.21
N ASP A 38 -0.35 11.09 9.27
CA ASP A 38 -0.60 9.75 9.81
C ASP A 38 -1.29 8.85 8.78
N ALA A 39 -0.78 7.62 8.61
CA ALA A 39 -1.35 6.65 7.69
C ALA A 39 -2.82 6.33 8.00
N GLY A 40 -3.21 6.28 9.28
CA GLY A 40 -4.61 6.08 9.67
C GLY A 40 -5.53 7.20 9.21
N PHE A 41 -5.08 8.46 9.28
CA PHE A 41 -5.82 9.60 8.73
C PHE A 41 -5.95 9.48 7.21
N ALA A 42 -4.86 9.12 6.52
CA ALA A 42 -4.84 8.96 5.07
C ALA A 42 -5.81 7.86 4.60
N VAL A 43 -5.81 6.69 5.25
CA VAL A 43 -6.73 5.58 4.98
C VAL A 43 -8.19 6.02 5.17
N ASN A 44 -8.51 6.70 6.27
CA ASN A 44 -9.86 7.20 6.53
C ASN A 44 -10.33 8.16 5.43
N LEU A 45 -9.47 9.09 5.01
CA LEU A 45 -9.80 10.04 3.95
C LEU A 45 -9.96 9.34 2.58
N ILE A 46 -9.10 8.36 2.27
CA ILE A 46 -9.21 7.56 1.04
C ILE A 46 -10.55 6.82 1.02
N ASN A 47 -10.90 6.12 2.10
CA ASN A 47 -12.14 5.36 2.19
C ASN A 47 -13.38 6.26 2.10
N LYS A 48 -13.36 7.43 2.74
CA LYS A 48 -14.45 8.41 2.63
C LYS A 48 -14.65 8.87 1.18
N LYS A 49 -13.56 9.19 0.47
CA LYS A 49 -13.63 9.61 -0.93
C LYS A 49 -13.98 8.45 -1.87
N LEU A 50 -13.58 7.23 -1.54
CA LEU A 50 -13.95 6.03 -2.31
C LEU A 50 -15.47 5.83 -2.30
N ARG A 51 -16.12 5.99 -1.15
CA ARG A 51 -17.59 5.91 -1.05
C ARG A 51 -18.29 6.99 -1.87
N SER A 52 -17.80 8.23 -1.84
CA SER A 52 -18.40 9.32 -2.63
C SER A 52 -18.21 9.14 -4.13
N ASP A 53 -17.03 8.67 -4.56
CA ASP A 53 -16.68 8.50 -5.97
C ASP A 53 -17.53 7.42 -6.67
N VAL A 54 -18.10 6.49 -5.90
CA VAL A 54 -18.77 5.26 -6.38
C VAL A 54 -20.29 5.36 -6.20
N SER A 55 -20.79 6.44 -5.59
CA SER A 55 -22.22 6.71 -5.39
C SER A 55 -23.00 6.97 -6.71
N GLY A 56 -22.38 6.74 -7.88
CA GLY A 56 -22.97 6.87 -9.20
C GLY A 56 -23.18 5.52 -9.90
N GLY A 57 -24.10 4.69 -9.40
CA GLY A 57 -24.88 3.79 -10.27
C GLY A 57 -24.50 2.31 -10.35
N ASP A 58 -23.40 1.83 -9.78
CA ASP A 58 -23.14 0.39 -9.68
C ASP A 58 -23.02 -0.02 -8.22
N GLY A 59 -24.01 -0.76 -7.72
CA GLY A 59 -24.13 -1.20 -6.32
C GLY A 59 -23.09 -2.24 -5.91
N GLY A 60 -21.87 -2.15 -6.46
CA GLY A 60 -20.74 -2.98 -6.11
C GLY A 60 -20.23 -2.62 -4.71
N ASN A 61 -20.10 -3.62 -3.85
CA ASN A 61 -19.40 -3.50 -2.58
C ASN A 61 -17.90 -3.30 -2.89
N ILE A 62 -17.48 -2.05 -3.10
CA ILE A 62 -16.07 -1.75 -3.35
C ILE A 62 -15.30 -1.91 -2.04
N PRO A 63 -14.28 -2.76 -2.04
CA PRO A 63 -13.60 -3.10 -0.80
C PRO A 63 -12.73 -1.92 -0.35
N LEU A 64 -12.74 -1.67 0.96
CA LEU A 64 -12.08 -0.52 1.56
C LEU A 64 -10.60 -0.81 1.80
N ALA A 65 -9.80 0.26 1.84
CA ALA A 65 -8.42 0.17 2.27
C ALA A 65 -8.35 -0.19 3.77
N SER A 66 -7.54 -1.19 4.10
CA SER A 66 -7.23 -1.62 5.47
C SER A 66 -6.04 -0.82 6.03
N TYR A 67 -4.94 -0.75 5.28
CA TYR A 67 -3.74 0.01 5.64
C TYR A 67 -3.02 0.51 4.37
N ILE A 68 -1.90 1.22 4.56
CA ILE A 68 -1.01 1.67 3.48
C ILE A 68 0.32 0.92 3.63
N GLU A 69 0.91 0.55 2.50
CA GLU A 69 2.24 -0.05 2.43
C GLU A 69 3.10 0.68 1.40
N ALA A 70 4.42 0.64 1.56
CA ALA A 70 5.36 0.99 0.52
C ALA A 70 5.82 -0.29 -0.20
N VAL A 71 5.72 -0.29 -1.52
CA VAL A 71 6.20 -1.39 -2.38
C VAL A 71 7.29 -0.86 -3.30
N LYS A 72 8.31 -1.69 -3.52
CA LYS A 72 9.37 -1.42 -4.48
C LYS A 72 9.02 -2.03 -5.83
N GLU A 73 9.17 -1.26 -6.90
CA GLU A 73 8.84 -1.70 -8.24
C GLU A 73 9.89 -2.68 -8.78
N GLY A 74 9.45 -3.82 -9.31
CA GLY A 74 10.31 -4.79 -9.97
C GLY A 74 11.07 -5.75 -9.04
N GLU A 75 10.89 -5.64 -7.73
CA GLU A 75 11.55 -6.50 -6.75
C GLU A 75 10.54 -7.29 -5.92
N GLU A 76 10.86 -8.54 -5.58
CA GLU A 76 10.08 -9.40 -4.67
C GLU A 76 10.38 -9.10 -3.18
N GLU A 77 10.84 -7.88 -2.87
CA GLU A 77 11.11 -7.45 -1.49
C GLU A 77 9.81 -7.34 -0.69
N GLU A 78 9.93 -7.52 0.64
CA GLU A 78 8.79 -7.44 1.54
C GLU A 78 8.30 -5.99 1.66
N PRO A 79 6.98 -5.74 1.52
CA PRO A 79 6.42 -4.39 1.61
C PRO A 79 6.56 -3.82 3.02
N ILE A 80 6.77 -2.50 3.10
CA ILE A 80 6.83 -1.80 4.39
C ILE A 80 5.42 -1.37 4.78
N SER A 81 4.86 -1.99 5.81
CA SER A 81 3.51 -1.69 6.30
C SER A 81 3.49 -0.49 7.26
N PHE A 82 2.55 0.44 7.06
CA PHE A 82 2.35 1.60 7.91
C PHE A 82 1.26 1.34 8.95
N GLY A 83 1.61 1.49 10.23
CA GLY A 83 0.64 1.46 11.33
C GLY A 83 -0.28 2.68 11.33
N PRO A 84 -1.44 2.66 12.01
CA PRO A 84 -2.39 3.77 11.98
C PRO A 84 -1.84 5.12 12.46
N ARG A 85 -0.81 5.11 13.31
CA ARG A 85 -0.13 6.30 13.87
C ARG A 85 1.25 6.54 13.27
N SER A 86 1.67 5.76 12.27
CA SER A 86 2.94 6.02 11.60
C SER A 86 2.76 7.12 10.56
N VAL A 87 3.74 8.02 10.52
CA VAL A 87 3.86 9.02 9.47
C VAL A 87 4.14 8.35 8.12
N LEU A 88 3.45 8.81 7.08
CA LEU A 88 3.77 8.42 5.70
C LEU A 88 5.12 9.01 5.28
N ALA A 89 5.96 8.15 4.72
CA ALA A 89 7.30 8.51 4.26
C ALA A 89 7.49 8.11 2.79
N ASP A 90 8.21 8.95 2.05
CA ASP A 90 8.73 8.60 0.72
C ASP A 90 10.09 7.92 0.89
N TYR A 91 10.21 6.70 0.36
CA TYR A 91 11.44 5.90 0.39
C TYR A 91 12.34 6.14 -0.83
N GLY A 92 11.95 7.06 -1.72
CA GLY A 92 12.75 7.46 -2.87
C GLY A 92 12.49 6.62 -4.12
N PRO A 93 13.39 6.70 -5.12
CA PRO A 93 13.18 6.10 -6.43
C PRO A 93 12.86 4.61 -6.37
N GLY A 94 11.86 4.20 -7.15
CA GLY A 94 11.40 2.81 -7.22
C GLY A 94 10.42 2.41 -6.12
N TRP A 95 10.26 3.21 -5.06
CA TRP A 95 9.23 2.98 -4.06
C TRP A 95 7.93 3.71 -4.40
N ARG A 96 6.80 3.09 -4.06
CA ARG A 96 5.48 3.72 -4.14
C ARG A 96 4.61 3.33 -2.96
N LEU A 97 3.83 4.27 -2.45
CA LEU A 97 2.83 3.98 -1.42
C LEU A 97 1.53 3.53 -2.09
N GLN A 98 0.94 2.44 -1.60
CA GLN A 98 -0.35 1.95 -2.05
C GLN A 98 -1.20 1.48 -0.88
N THR A 99 -2.53 1.51 -1.05
CA THR A 99 -3.45 0.95 -0.05
C THR A 99 -3.55 -0.56 -0.19
N VAL A 100 -3.56 -1.30 0.91
CA VAL A 100 -3.91 -2.72 0.94
C VAL A 100 -5.40 -2.88 1.19
N VAL A 101 -6.00 -3.83 0.49
CA VAL A 101 -7.40 -4.20 0.65
C VAL A 101 -7.45 -5.58 1.28
N GLN A 102 -8.10 -5.72 2.43
CA GLN A 102 -8.33 -7.03 3.03
C GLN A 102 -9.60 -7.61 2.38
N GLN A 103 -9.45 -8.73 1.66
CA GLN A 103 -10.62 -9.52 1.30
C GLN A 103 -11.11 -10.19 2.58
N ASN A 104 -12.35 -9.91 2.97
CA ASN A 104 -13.00 -10.74 3.98
C ASN A 104 -13.26 -12.09 3.30
N ASP A 105 -12.47 -13.10 3.65
CA ASP A 105 -12.79 -14.49 3.32
C ASP A 105 -14.04 -14.86 4.14
N ASP A 106 -15.22 -14.50 3.65
CA ASP A 106 -16.48 -15.02 4.18
C ASP A 106 -16.51 -16.54 3.89
N VAL A 107 -16.19 -17.31 4.93
CA VAL A 107 -16.50 -18.74 5.00
C VAL A 107 -18.02 -18.87 4.99
N THR A 108 -18.61 -18.98 3.80
CA THR A 108 -19.96 -19.54 3.64
C THR A 108 -19.86 -20.82 2.84
N GLY A 109 -19.88 -21.95 3.55
CA GLY A 109 -20.07 -23.25 2.94
C GLY A 109 -21.43 -23.32 2.25
N VAL A 110 -21.43 -23.45 0.93
CA VAL A 110 -22.50 -24.12 0.19
C VAL A 110 -21.86 -24.99 -0.90
N HIS A 111 -22.11 -26.29 -0.78
CA HIS A 111 -21.70 -27.31 -1.71
C HIS A 111 -22.62 -27.28 -2.93
N VAL A 112 -22.13 -26.87 -4.11
CA VAL A 112 -22.71 -27.24 -5.42
C VAL A 112 -21.58 -27.65 -6.36
N ARG A 113 -21.83 -28.77 -7.05
CA ARG A 113 -20.90 -29.63 -7.80
C ARG A 113 -20.34 -29.03 -9.11
N PRO A 114 -19.30 -29.66 -9.71
CA PRO A 114 -18.23 -28.95 -10.39
C PRO A 114 -18.45 -28.76 -11.90
N ALA A 115 -17.83 -27.72 -12.46
CA ALA A 115 -17.63 -27.57 -13.89
C ALA A 115 -16.17 -27.21 -14.20
N ARG A 116 -15.44 -28.23 -14.66
CA ARG A 116 -14.41 -28.24 -15.72
C ARG A 116 -13.35 -27.11 -15.73
N ALA A 117 -12.19 -27.47 -15.18
CA ALA A 117 -10.82 -27.06 -15.50
C ALA A 117 -10.58 -25.96 -16.56
N GLN A 118 -9.96 -24.86 -16.14
CA GLN A 118 -8.81 -24.27 -16.81
C GLN A 118 -7.74 -23.95 -15.74
N LYS A 119 -6.54 -24.52 -15.93
CA LYS A 119 -5.38 -24.28 -15.06
C LYS A 119 -4.90 -22.85 -15.24
N ALA A 120 -4.75 -22.11 -14.16
CA ALA A 120 -3.78 -21.05 -14.03
C ALA A 120 -3.18 -21.15 -12.63
N ASP A 121 -1.89 -21.48 -12.57
CA ASP A 121 -1.11 -21.64 -11.36
C ASP A 121 -0.87 -20.26 -10.75
N ALA A 122 -1.80 -19.79 -9.92
CA ALA A 122 -1.64 -18.60 -9.10
C ALA A 122 -1.28 -19.07 -7.69
N LYS A 123 0.02 -19.16 -7.42
CA LYS A 123 0.56 -19.47 -6.09
C LYS A 123 0.26 -18.29 -5.15
N VAL A 124 -0.93 -18.32 -4.57
CA VAL A 124 -1.39 -17.45 -3.49
C VAL A 124 -0.48 -17.70 -2.28
N ARG A 125 0.55 -16.85 -2.12
CA ARG A 125 1.40 -16.83 -0.94
C ARG A 125 0.72 -15.96 0.12
N ILE A 126 -0.16 -16.58 0.90
CA ILE A 126 -0.66 -16.01 2.15
C ILE A 126 0.42 -16.25 3.21
N PHE A 127 1.18 -15.21 3.56
CA PHE A 127 2.01 -15.24 4.76
C PHE A 127 1.17 -14.71 5.93
N TYR A 128 0.60 -15.63 6.69
CA TYR A 128 0.21 -15.38 8.06
C TYR A 128 1.51 -15.18 8.85
N VAL A 129 1.75 -13.97 9.37
CA VAL A 129 2.75 -13.76 10.43
C VAL A 129 2.00 -13.35 11.69
N TYR A 130 1.38 -14.36 12.31
CA TYR A 130 1.10 -14.36 13.73
C TYR A 130 1.70 -15.63 14.31
N GLU A 131 2.28 -15.50 15.51
CA GLU A 131 2.82 -16.55 16.38
C GLU A 131 4.30 -16.96 16.18
N PHE A 132 5.22 -16.03 16.48
CA PHE A 132 6.48 -16.40 17.16
C PHE A 132 6.40 -15.91 18.62
N PHE A 133 6.71 -16.82 19.56
CA PHE A 133 6.86 -16.67 21.03
C PHE A 133 5.71 -17.11 21.95
N TRP A 134 5.38 -18.41 21.89
CA TRP A 134 5.29 -19.32 23.05
C TRP A 134 5.94 -20.63 22.55
N ASN A 135 6.96 -21.25 23.13
CA ASN A 135 7.35 -21.46 24.51
C ASN A 135 8.88 -21.59 24.60
N LEU A 136 9.40 -21.16 25.74
CA LEU A 136 10.69 -21.58 26.30
C LEU A 136 10.64 -23.06 26.71
#